data_AF-A0A2G6LL26-F1
#
_entry.id   AF-A0A2G6LL26-F1
#
_cell.length_a   1.000
_cell.length_b   1.000
_cell.length_c   1.000
_cell.angle_alpha   90.00
_cell.angle_beta   90.00
_cell.angle_gamma   90.00
#
_symmetry.space_group_name_H-M   'P 1'
#
loop_
_entity.id
_entity.type
_entity.pdbx_description
1 polymer ?
#
loop_
_entity_poly.entity_id
_entity_poly.type
_entity_poly.pdbx_seq_one_letter_code
_entity_poly.pdbx_strand_id
1 'polypeptide(L)' 'MKKIVILASGSGTNAENIIKYFKHSPVAKVALVLSNKKNAKVLE' A
#
# COMPACT_ATOMS: atom_id res chain seq x y z
N MET A 1 12.57 12.18 -1.87
CA MET A 1 11.84 10.91 -1.75
C MET A 1 10.81 10.99 -0.63
N LYS A 2 9.52 11.04 -0.97
CA LYS A 2 8.38 11.06 -0.04
C LYS A 2 8.03 9.62 0.39
N LYS A 3 7.44 9.47 1.59
CA LYS A 3 6.96 8.18 2.10
C LYS A 3 5.44 8.17 2.15
N ILE A 4 4.83 7.17 1.54
CA ILE A 4 3.38 6.99 1.48
C ILE A 4 2.97 5.89 2.46
N VAL A 5 1.91 6.11 3.22
CA VAL A 5 1.22 5.09 4.01
C VAL A 5 -0.16 4.88 3.38
N ILE A 6 -0.54 3.61 3.17
CA ILE A 6 -1.85 3.25 2.62
C ILE A 6 -2.70 2.64 3.74
N LEU A 7 -3.92 3.13 3.91
CA LEU A 7 -4.93 2.51 4.77
C LEU A 7 -5.90 1.71 3.90
N ALA A 8 -6.01 0.40 4.12
CA ALA A 8 -6.89 -0.47 3.34
C ALA A 8 -7.41 -1.64 4.18
N SER A 9 -8.65 -2.08 3.92
CA SER A 9 -9.31 -3.14 4.71
C SER A 9 -10.05 -4.20 3.88
N GLY A 10 -9.93 -4.12 2.56
CA GLY A 10 -10.58 -5.01 1.59
C GLY A 10 -9.60 -5.98 0.91
N SER A 11 -9.83 -6.23 -0.39
CA SER A 11 -9.00 -7.10 -1.23
C SER A 11 -7.57 -6.58 -1.44
N GLY A 12 -7.39 -5.26 -1.41
CA GLY A 12 -6.07 -4.65 -1.53
C GLY A 12 -5.61 -4.31 -2.95
N THR A 13 -6.42 -4.53 -3.98
CA THR A 13 -6.02 -4.31 -5.39
C THR A 13 -5.53 -2.88 -5.67
N ASN A 14 -6.14 -1.87 -5.05
CA ASN A 14 -5.65 -0.49 -5.14
C ASN A 14 -4.30 -0.30 -4.43
N ALA A 15 -4.12 -0.89 -3.25
CA ALA A 15 -2.85 -0.82 -2.53
C ALA A 15 -1.73 -1.47 -3.35
N GLU A 16 -2.00 -2.65 -3.92
CA GLU A 16 -1.08 -3.37 -4.80
C GLU A 16 -0.68 -2.52 -6.02
N ASN A 17 -1.65 -1.92 -6.72
CA ASN A 17 -1.38 -1.10 -7.90
C ASN A 17 -0.55 0.15 -7.56
N ILE A 18 -0.84 0.81 -6.43
CA ILE A 18 -0.08 1.98 -5.97
C ILE A 18 1.36 1.57 -5.59
N ILE A 19 1.54 0.44 -4.90
CA ILE A 19 2.86 -0.10 -4.57
C ILE A 19 3.66 -0.36 -5.85
N LYS A 20 3.05 -1.03 -6.84
CA LYS A 20 3.68 -1.31 -8.14
C LYS A 20 4.08 -0.03 -8.87
N TYR A 21 3.19 0.96 -8.91
CA TYR A 21 3.46 2.25 -9.55
C TYR A 21 4.67 2.98 -8.93
N PHE A 22 4.77 3.00 -7.60
CA PHE A 22 5.86 3.69 -6.90
C PHE A 22 7.12 2.84 -6.68
N LYS A 23 7.16 1.57 -7.10
CA LYS A 23 8.27 0.64 -6.83
C LYS A 23 9.64 1.14 -7.30
N HIS A 24 9.68 1.84 -8.43
CA HIS A 24 10.90 2.40 -9.02
C HIS A 24 10.84 3.93 -9.18
N SER A 25 9.95 4.57 -8.41
CA SER A 25 9.76 6.01 -8.52
C SER A 25 10.87 6.79 -7.79
N PRO A 26 11.49 7.80 -8.43
CA PRO A 26 12.46 8.67 -7.75
C PRO A 26 11.79 9.65 -6.77
N VAL A 27 10.46 9.87 -6.90
CA VAL A 27 9.74 10.88 -6.13
C VAL A 27 9.18 10.35 -4.81
N ALA A 28 8.65 9.12 -4.79
CA ALA A 28 8.00 8.56 -3.61
C ALA A 28 8.07 7.03 -3.57
N LYS A 29 7.88 6.46 -2.37
CA LYS A 29 7.71 5.02 -2.16
C LYS A 29 6.60 4.74 -1.15
N VAL A 30 5.91 3.61 -1.31
CA VAL A 30 5.01 3.09 -0.28
C VAL A 30 5.86 2.47 0.83
N ALA A 31 5.71 2.99 2.05
CA ALA A 31 6.49 2.57 3.21
C ALA A 31 5.72 1.57 4.08
N LEU A 32 4.39 1.67 4.11
CA LEU A 32 3.55 0.82 4.95
C LEU A 32 2.13 0.71 4.39
N VAL A 33 1.52 -0.45 4.60
CA VAL A 33 0.08 -0.67 4.46
C VAL A 33 -0.47 -1.03 5.83
N LEU A 34 -1.52 -0.33 6.27
CA LEU A 34 -2.20 -0.59 7.53
C LEU A 34 -3.66 -0.95 7.27
N SER A 35 -4.22 -1.77 8.15
CA SER A 35 -5.63 -2.13 8.12
C SER A 35 -6.25 -2.04 9.50
N ASN A 36 -7.51 -1.63 9.56
CA ASN A 36 -8.33 -1.78 10.77
C ASN A 36 -9.05 -3.15 10.82
N LYS A 37 -8.90 -4.00 9.81
CA LYS A 37 -9.47 -5.36 9.77
C LYS A 37 -8.34 -6.37 9.84
N LYS A 38 -8.26 -7.12 10.95
CA LYS A 38 -7.19 -8.10 11.23
C LYS A 38 -6.98 -9.12 10.11
N ASN A 39 -8.06 -9.55 9.46
CA ASN A 39 -8.07 -10.56 8.39
C ASN A 39 -8.35 -9.93 7.02
N ALA A 40 -7.88 -8.70 6.78
CA ALA A 40 -8.01 -8.09 5.46
C ALA A 40 -7.03 -8.75 4.48
N LYS A 41 -7.52 -9.15 3.30
CA LYS A 41 -6.70 -9.78 2.25
C LYS A 41 -5.53 -8.89 1.79
N VAL A 42 -5.65 -7.57 1.96
CA VAL A 42 -4.55 -6.62 1.67
C VAL A 42 -3.31 -6.81 2.55
N LEU A 43 -3.41 -7.55 3.66
CA LEU A 43 -2.29 -7.85 4.57
C LEU A 43 -1.61 -9.19 4.25
N GLU A 44 -2.11 -9.94 3.28
CA GLU A 44 -1.48 -11.16 2.73
C GLU A 44 -0.49 -10.80 1.61
#